data_AF-A0A3C0ISP7-F1
#
_entry.id   AF-A0A3C0ISP7-F1
#
_cell.length_a   1.000
_cell.length_b   1.000
_cell.length_c   1.000
_cell.angle_alpha   90.00
_cell.angle_beta   90.00
_cell.angle_gamma   90.00
#
_symmetry.space_group_name_H-M   'P 1'
#
loop_
_entity.id
_entity.type
_entity.pdbx_description
1 polymer ?
#
loop_
_entity_poly.entity_id
_entity_poly.type
_entity_poly.pdbx_seq_one_letter_code
_entity_poly.pdbx_strand_id
1 'polypeptide(L)' 'MPAEKQKMWLQYASLGMQLLTSIAVSTYVGIWLDKKQWVSFPLFVWLLPIVVIIGGMYQLIKVLNKND' A
#
# COMPACT_ATOMS: atom_id res chain seq x y z
N MET A 1 -8.03 2.11 -33.04
CA MET A 1 -8.56 0.85 -32.47
C MET A 1 -9.03 1.09 -31.03
N PRO A 2 -10.34 1.00 -30.73
CA PRO A 2 -10.94 1.38 -29.44
C PRO A 2 -10.61 0.45 -28.25
N ALA A 3 -10.14 -0.78 -28.53
CA ALA A 3 -9.81 -1.78 -27.50
C ALA A 3 -8.58 -1.39 -26.66
N GLU A 4 -7.61 -0.66 -27.20
CA GLU A 4 -6.40 -0.27 -26.46
C GLU A 4 -6.67 0.76 -25.37
N LYS A 5 -7.53 1.75 -25.64
CA LYS A 5 -7.92 2.73 -24.61
C LYS A 5 -8.61 2.05 -23.43
N GLN A 6 -9.55 1.13 -23.69
CA GLN A 6 -10.24 0.40 -22.63
C GLN A 6 -9.28 -0.42 -21.76
N LYS A 7 -8.27 -1.05 -22.38
CA LYS A 7 -7.21 -1.79 -21.68
C LYS A 7 -6.39 -0.89 -20.76
N MET A 8 -6.12 0.34 -21.20
CA MET A 8 -5.39 1.35 -20.42
C MET A 8 -6.20 1.82 -19.20
N TRP A 9 -7.49 2.12 -19.38
CA TRP A 9 -8.37 2.49 -18.25
C TRP A 9 -8.51 1.37 -17.23
N LEU A 10 -8.62 0.12 -17.68
CA LEU A 10 -8.70 -1.04 -16.80
C LEU A 10 -7.40 -1.26 -16.02
N GLN A 11 -6.24 -1.00 -16.62
CA GLN A 11 -4.95 -1.02 -15.92
C GLN A 11 -4.89 0.03 -14.80
N TYR A 12 -5.30 1.27 -15.07
CA TYR A 12 -5.34 2.30 -14.03
C TYR A 12 -6.33 1.98 -12.91
N ALA A 13 -7.51 1.44 -13.25
CA ALA A 13 -8.48 0.99 -12.26
C ALA A 13 -7.91 -0.15 -11.40
N SER A 14 -7.21 -1.10 -12.01
CA SER A 14 -6.56 -2.21 -11.29
C SER A 14 -5.44 -1.73 -10.36
N LEU A 15 -4.62 -0.78 -10.80
CA LEU A 15 -3.59 -0.15 -9.96
C LEU A 15 -4.20 0.62 -8.79
N GLY A 16 -5.26 1.38 -9.04
CA GLY A 16 -6.00 2.09 -7.99
C GLY A 16 -6.63 1.13 -6.97
N MET A 17 -7.20 0.02 -7.45
CA MET A 17 -7.76 -1.01 -6.58
C MET A 17 -6.67 -1.72 -5.78
N GLN A 18 -5.50 -2.01 -6.36
CA GLN A 18 -4.37 -2.58 -5.65
C GLN A 18 -3.89 -1.67 -4.51
N LEU A 19 -3.81 -0.36 -4.76
CA LEU A 19 -3.50 0.65 -3.74
C LEU A 19 -4.56 0.65 -2.63
N LEU A 20 -5.84 0.76 -2.98
CA LEU A 20 -6.94 0.75 -2.01
C LEU A 20 -6.98 -0.52 -1.17
N THR A 21 -6.80 -1.69 -1.79
CA THR A 21 -6.75 -2.98 -1.10
C THR A 21 -5.54 -3.03 -0.16
N SER A 22 -4.37 -2.57 -0.59
CA SER A 22 -3.18 -2.56 0.27
C SER A 22 -3.36 -1.70 1.51
N ILE A 23 -3.98 -0.52 1.37
CA ILE A 23 -4.29 0.39 2.48
C ILE A 23 -5.33 -0.25 3.41
N ALA A 24 -6.42 -0.79 2.87
CA ALA A 24 -7.47 -1.43 3.64
C ALA A 24 -6.94 -2.63 4.45
N VAL A 25 -6.15 -3.50 3.81
CA VAL A 25 -5.54 -4.67 4.48
C VAL A 25 -4.55 -4.23 5.54
N SER A 26 -3.65 -3.29 5.23
CA SER A 26 -2.67 -2.79 6.20
C SER A 26 -3.34 -2.15 7.42
N THR A 27 -4.42 -1.39 7.19
CA THR A 27 -5.19 -0.75 8.28
C THR A 27 -5.91 -1.80 9.13
N TYR A 28 -6.55 -2.78 8.49
CA TYR A 28 -7.26 -3.84 9.20
C TYR A 28 -6.30 -4.69 10.05
N VAL A 29 -5.15 -5.07 9.49
CA VAL A 29 -4.10 -5.80 10.22
C VAL A 29 -3.56 -4.96 11.38
N GLY A 30 -3.37 -3.65 11.19
CA GLY A 30 -2.96 -2.74 12.25
C GLY A 30 -3.95 -2.67 13.40
N ILE A 31 -5.24 -2.54 13.12
CA ILE A 31 -6.31 -2.55 14.14
C ILE A 31 -6.36 -3.91 14.85
N TRP A 32 -6.21 -5.02 14.11
CA TRP A 32 -6.23 -6.35 14.70
C TRP A 32 -5.05 -6.59 15.65
N LEU A 33 -3.86 -6.13 15.27
CA LEU A 33 -2.65 -6.18 16.11
C LEU A 33 -2.76 -5.24 17.32
N ASP A 34 -3.23 -4.01 17.13
CA ASP A 34 -3.49 -3.03 18.21
C ASP A 34 -4.57 -3.53 19.19
N LYS A 35 -5.53 -4.34 18.75
CA LYS A 35 -6.52 -4.97 19.64
C LYS A 35 -5.99 -6.21 20.36
N LYS A 36 -5.07 -6.96 19.72
CA LYS A 36 -4.47 -8.17 20.29
C LYS A 36 -3.48 -7.84 21.38
N GLN A 37 -2.69 -6.79 21.21
CA GLN A 37 -1.83 -6.26 22.26
C GLN A 37 -2.69 -5.28 23.06
N TRP A 38 -2.93 -5.51 24.35
CA TRP A 38 -3.66 -4.59 25.25
C TRP A 38 -2.90 -3.27 25.50
N VAL A 39 -2.31 -2.69 24.46
CA VAL A 39 -1.60 -1.43 24.51
C VAL A 39 -2.65 -0.35 24.38
N SER A 40 -2.82 0.44 25.44
CA SER A 40 -3.82 1.51 25.53
C SER A 40 -3.64 2.64 24.48
N PHE A 41 -2.64 2.51 23.62
CA PHE A 41 -2.23 3.49 22.63
C PHE A 41 -2.16 2.81 21.25
N PRO A 42 -2.96 3.27 20.26
CA PRO A 42 -3.07 2.62 18.94
C PRO A 42 -1.85 2.95 18.06
N LEU A 43 -0.69 2.41 18.43
CA LEU A 43 0.57 2.64 17.73
C LEU A 43 0.62 1.94 16.38
N PHE A 44 0.15 0.69 16.27
CA PHE A 44 0.34 -0.08 15.04
C PHE A 44 -0.52 0.44 13.88
N VAL A 45 -1.72 0.97 14.16
CA VAL A 45 -2.56 1.65 13.15
C VAL A 45 -1.85 2.88 12.55
N TRP A 46 -0.98 3.53 13.31
CA TRP A 46 -0.22 4.70 12.85
C TRP A 46 1.13 4.32 12.24
N LEU A 47 1.83 3.37 12.86
CA LEU A 47 3.18 2.97 12.46
C LEU A 47 3.17 2.15 11.16
N LEU A 48 2.21 1.25 10.96
CA LEU A 48 2.13 0.41 9.76
C LEU A 48 2.00 1.20 8.46
N PRO A 49 1.05 2.13 8.30
CA PRO A 49 0.96 2.90 7.06
C PRO A 49 2.22 3.73 6.80
N ILE A 50 2.86 4.28 7.85
CA ILE A 50 4.13 5.00 7.72
C ILE A 50 5.24 4.05 7.22
N VAL A 51 5.36 2.86 7.80
CA VAL A 51 6.35 1.84 7.38
C VAL A 51 6.10 1.38 5.95
N VAL A 52 4.84 1.20 5.54
CA VAL A 52 4.48 0.83 4.16
C VAL A 52 4.89 1.94 3.19
N ILE A 53 4.65 3.21 3.52
CA ILE A 53 5.05 4.35 2.70
C ILE A 53 6.58 4.41 2.58
N ILE A 54 7.31 4.33 3.69
CA ILE A 54 8.78 4.37 3.71
C ILE A 54 9.37 3.19 2.95
N GLY A 55 8.82 1.98 3.16
CA GLY A 55 9.24 0.77 2.46
C GLY A 55 8.98 0.85 0.95
N GLY A 56 7.84 1.40 0.55
CA GLY A 56 7.50 1.66 -0.85
C GLY A 56 8.47 2.67 -1.48
N MET A 57 8.77 3.77 -0.80
CA MET A 57 9.76 4.75 -1.26
C MET A 57 11.16 4.14 -1.37
N TYR A 58 11.56 3.33 -0.39
CA TYR A 58 12.87 2.67 -0.43
C TYR A 58 12.97 1.67 -1.58
N GLN A 59 11.92 0.90 -1.85
CA GLN A 59 11.87 0.04 -3.03
C GLN A 59 11.95 0.84 -4.33
N LEU A 60 11.22 1.95 -4.43
CA LEU A 60 11.29 2.83 -5.60
C LEU A 60 12.71 3.35 -5.82
N ILE A 61 13.36 3.88 -4.78
CA ILE A 61 14.75 4.35 -4.85
C ILE A 61 15.69 3.21 -5.26
N LYS A 62 15.51 2.01 -4.67
CA LYS A 62 16.32 0.84 -4.99
C LYS A 62 16.12 0.36 -6.43
N VAL A 63 14.90 0.42 -6.96
CA VAL A 63 14.60 0.06 -8.34
C VAL A 63 15.20 1.08 -9.30
N LEU A 64 15.09 2.37 -8.99
CA LEU A 64 15.67 3.44 -9.79
C LEU A 64 17.20 3.37 -9.81
N ASN A 65 17.83 3.19 -8.65
CA ASN A 65 19.29 3.13 -8.51
C ASN A 65 19.92 1.81 -9.00
N LYS A 66 19.11 0.78 -9.29
CA LYS A 66 19.57 -0.51 -9.82
C LYS A 66 19.44 -0.60 -11.35
N ASN A 67 18.83 0.40 -11.97
CA ASN A 67 18.66 0.51 -13.42
C ASN A 67 19.58 1.58 -14.05
N ASP A 68 20.48 2.18 -13.26
CA ASP A 68 21.74 2.83 -13.71
C ASP A 68 22.91 1.86 -13.49
#